data_AF-X1B4B5-F1
#
_entry.id   AF-X1B4B5-F1
#
_cell.length_a   1.000
_cell.length_b   1.000
_cell.length_c   1.000
_cell.angle_alpha   90.00
_cell.angle_beta   90.00
_cell.angle_gamma   90.00
#
_symmetry.space_group_name_H-M   'P 1'
#
loop_
_entity.id
_entity.type
_entity.pdbx_description
1 polymer ?
#
loop_
_entity_poly.entity_id
_entity_poly.type
_entity_poly.pdbx_seq_one_letter_code
_entity_poly.pdbx_strand_id
1 'polypeptide(L)' 'METKIEPTARLTIEADGELMFWIKMDGKITDLIMLSDLRRLLGLSQATLDGIDQIYEDLRLIAEREEE' A
#
# COMPACT_ATOMS: atom_id res chain seq x y z
N MET A 1 24.13 -2.46 -12.25
CA MET A 1 23.65 -2.70 -10.87
C MET A 1 22.78 -1.53 -10.51
N GLU A 2 21.46 -1.71 -10.49
CA GLU A 2 20.56 -0.66 -10.01
C GLU A 2 20.71 -0.56 -8.50
N THR A 3 21.23 0.55 -8.03
CA THR A 3 21.29 0.88 -6.61
C THR A 3 19.85 1.11 -6.16
N LYS A 4 19.22 0.10 -5.54
CA LYS A 4 17.96 0.31 -4.81
C LYS A 4 18.26 1.31 -3.69
N ILE A 5 17.88 2.56 -3.91
CA ILE A 5 17.95 3.61 -2.89
C ILE A 5 16.90 3.22 -1.86
N GLU A 6 17.32 2.78 -0.67
CA GLU A 6 16.37 2.57 0.41
C GLU A 6 15.72 3.91 0.79
N PRO A 7 14.40 3.95 0.99
CA PRO A 7 13.72 5.20 1.32
C PRO A 7 14.33 5.81 2.58
N THR A 8 14.78 7.07 2.50
CA THR A 8 15.41 7.81 3.61
C THR A 8 14.41 8.32 4.64
N ALA A 9 13.13 8.00 4.49
CA ALA A 9 12.09 8.40 5.42
C ALA A 9 12.14 7.52 6.67
N ARG A 10 12.14 8.15 7.85
CA ARG A 10 12.08 7.44 9.15
C ARG A 10 10.87 6.51 9.25
N LEU A 11 9.77 6.86 8.57
CA LEU A 11 8.56 6.07 8.44
C LEU A 11 8.40 5.66 6.97
N THR A 12 8.27 4.37 6.70
CA THR A 12 7.92 3.85 5.36
C THR A 12 6.66 3.02 5.45
N ILE A 13 5.86 3.08 4.38
CA ILE A 13 4.63 2.31 4.22
C ILE A 13 4.81 1.47 2.96
N GLU A 14 4.78 0.16 3.10
CA GLU A 14 4.96 -0.80 2.00
C GLU A 14 3.73 -1.68 1.87
N ALA A 15 3.26 -1.91 0.65
CA ALA A 15 2.12 -2.80 0.43
C ALA A 15 2.47 -4.24 0.83
N ASP A 16 1.51 -4.92 1.48
CA ASP A 16 1.56 -6.32 1.88
C ASP A 16 0.33 -7.06 1.37
N GLY A 17 0.50 -7.78 0.27
CA GLY A 17 -0.63 -8.33 -0.48
C GLY A 17 -1.55 -7.23 -0.99
N GLU A 18 -2.84 -7.54 -1.13
CA GLU A 18 -3.83 -6.56 -1.60
C GLU A 18 -4.17 -5.57 -0.49
N LEU A 19 -4.64 -6.03 0.67
CA LEU A 19 -5.41 -5.17 1.59
C LEU A 19 -4.62 -4.57 2.76
N MET A 20 -3.31 -4.84 2.84
CA MET A 20 -2.52 -4.52 4.02
C MET A 20 -1.27 -3.71 3.66
N PHE A 21 -0.76 -2.99 4.65
CA PHE A 21 0.50 -2.27 4.54
C PHE A 21 1.38 -2.54 5.75
N TRP A 22 2.65 -2.85 5.49
CA TRP A 22 3.69 -2.80 6.49
C TRP A 22 4.04 -1.36 6.82
N ILE A 23 3.92 -1.01 8.10
CA ILE A 23 4.52 0.20 8.64
C ILE A 23 5.92 -0.18 9.12
N LYS A 24 6.94 0.50 8.61
CA LYS A 24 8.30 0.38 9.10
C LYS A 24 8.79 1.68 9.69
N MET A 25 9.49 1.58 10.82
CA MET A 25 10.28 2.67 11.38
C MET A 25 11.75 2.28 11.39
N ASP A 26 12.60 3.16 10.88
CA ASP A 26 14.05 2.93 10.81
C ASP A 26 14.38 1.57 10.15
N GLY A 27 13.63 1.21 9.11
CA GLY A 27 13.76 -0.03 8.35
C GLY A 27 13.21 -1.30 9.03
N LYS A 28 12.71 -1.20 10.27
CA LYS A 28 12.13 -2.34 11.00
C LYS A 28 10.61 -2.33 10.90
N ILE A 29 10.01 -3.49 10.63
CA ILE A 29 8.56 -3.65 10.70
C ILE A 29 8.11 -3.39 12.14
N THR A 30 7.23 -2.42 12.31
CA THR A 30 6.67 -2.06 13.61
C THR A 30 5.20 -2.40 13.71
N ASP A 31 4.48 -2.37 12.60
CA ASP A 31 3.04 -2.63 12.58
C ASP A 31 2.54 -3.10 11.20
N LEU A 32 1.34 -3.66 11.19
CA LEU A 32 0.57 -4.02 10.01
C LEU A 32 -0.76 -3.27 10.06
N ILE A 33 -1.01 -2.41 9.09
CA ILE A 33 -2.25 -1.65 9.02
C ILE A 33 -3.11 -2.14 7.87
N MET A 34 -4.38 -2.42 8.17
CA MET A 34 -5.37 -2.65 7.12
C MET A 34 -5.60 -1.35 6.38
N LEU A 35 -5.77 -1.40 5.06
CA LEU A 35 -6.02 -0.19 4.28
C LEU A 35 -7.22 0.61 4.82
N SER A 36 -8.28 -0.08 5.26
CA SER A 36 -9.47 0.55 5.85
C SER A 36 -9.13 1.45 7.04
N ASP A 37 -8.10 1.11 7.81
CA ASP A 37 -7.66 1.87 8.97
C ASP A 37 -6.80 3.07 8.56
N LEU A 38 -6.02 2.96 7.48
CA LEU A 38 -5.32 4.10 6.86
C LEU A 38 -6.31 5.18 6.40
N ARG A 39 -7.45 4.77 5.82
CA ARG A 39 -8.54 5.70 5.45
C ARG A 39 -9.04 6.50 6.64
N ARG A 40 -9.13 5.86 7.82
CA ARG A 40 -9.66 6.47 9.04
C ARG A 40 -8.63 7.32 9.78
N LEU A 41 -7.36 6.90 9.80
CA LEU A 41 -6.32 7.50 10.65
C LEU A 41 -5.64 8.72 10.01
N LEU A 42 -5.45 8.72 8.70
CA LEU A 42 -4.65 9.76 8.03
C LEU A 42 -5.48 10.90 7.42
N GLY A 43 -6.82 10.83 7.51
CA GLY A 43 -7.69 11.84 6.90
C GLY A 43 -7.40 12.04 5.41
N LEU A 44 -7.17 10.93 4.71
CA LEU A 44 -6.79 10.94 3.29
C LEU A 44 -7.84 11.70 2.47
N SER A 45 -7.37 12.46 1.47
CA SER A 45 -8.26 13.15 0.56
C SER A 45 -9.09 12.14 -0.23
N GLN A 46 -10.31 12.50 -0.62
CA GLN A 46 -11.18 11.62 -1.41
C GLN A 46 -10.48 11.16 -2.70
N ALA A 47 -9.74 12.05 -3.38
CA ALA A 47 -8.98 11.70 -4.58
C ALA A 47 -7.91 10.62 -4.33
N THR A 48 -7.29 10.60 -3.16
CA THR A 48 -6.35 9.55 -2.77
C THR A 48 -7.06 8.23 -2.52
N LEU A 49 -8.25 8.26 -1.90
CA LEU A 49 -9.07 7.08 -1.68
C LEU A 49 -9.56 6.49 -3.01
N ASP A 50 -10.05 7.33 -3.91
CA ASP A 50 -10.51 6.93 -5.24
C ASP A 50 -9.38 6.29 -6.06
N GLY A 51 -8.17 6.87 -6.00
CA GLY A 51 -6.99 6.30 -6.67
C GLY A 51 -6.58 4.94 -6.11
N ILE A 52 -6.70 4.75 -4.80
CA ILE A 52 -6.45 3.45 -4.16
C ILE A 52 -7.52 2.43 -4.58
N ASP A 53 -8.81 2.79 -4.54
CA ASP A 53 -9.91 1.92 -4.98
C ASP A 53 -9.77 1.49 -6.45
N GLN A 54 -9.33 2.39 -7.33
CA GLN A 54 -9.08 2.06 -8.74
C GLN A 54 -7.95 1.04 -8.90
N ILE A 55 -6.87 1.14 -8.12
CA ILE A 55 -5.76 0.18 -8.17
C ILE A 55 -6.25 -1.22 -7.80
N TYR A 56 -7.13 -1.36 -6.79
CA TYR A 56 -7.72 -2.66 -6.46
C TYR A 56 -8.54 -3.24 -7.59
N GLU A 57 -9.40 -2.42 -8.18
CA GLU A 57 -10.26 -2.88 -9.26
C GLU A 57 -9.43 -3.33 -10.48
N ASP A 58 -8.35 -2.60 -10.80
CA ASP A 58 -7.43 -2.99 -11.85
C ASP A 58 -6.74 -4.33 -11.54
N LEU A 59 -6.29 -4.55 -10.30
CA LEU A 59 -5.68 -5.81 -9.87
C LEU A 59 -6.66 -6.99 -9.93
N ARG A 60 -7.90 -6.78 -9.46
CA ARG A 60 -8.97 -7.79 -9.53
C ARG A 60 -9.24 -8.20 -10.98
N LEU A 61 -9.37 -7.23 -11.87
CA LEU A 61 -9.61 -7.49 -13.30
C LEU A 61 -8.43 -8.17 -14.00
N ILE A 62 -7.20 -7.91 -13.56
CA ILE A 62 -6.01 -8.62 -14.06
C ILE A 62 -6.04 -10.08 -13.60
N ALA A 63 -6.30 -10.34 -12.32
CA ALA A 63 -6.39 -11.70 -11.79
C ALA A 63 -7.48 -12.53 -12.48
N GLU A 64 -8.65 -11.94 -12.72
CA GLU A 64 -9.76 -12.60 -13.43
C GLU A 64 -9.41 -12.97 -14.88
N ARG A 65 -8.51 -12.22 -15.53
CA ARG A 65 -8.04 -12.52 -16.90
C ARG A 65 -6.95 -13.58 -16.97
N GLU A 66 -6.24 -13.83 -15.87
CA GLU A 66 -5.21 -14.87 -15.80
C GLU A 66 -5.81 -16.25 -15.46
N GLU A 67 -7.08 -16.31 -15.05
CA GLU A 67 -7.84 -17.54 -14.78
C GLU A 67 -8.65 -18.05 -16.00
N GLU A 68 -8.73 -17.29 -17.10
CA GLU A 68 -9.32 -17.69 -18.40
C GLU A 68 -8.31 -18.32 -19.37
#